data_AF-A0A964XHM6-F1
#
_entry.id   AF-A0A964XHM6-F1
#
_cell.length_a   1.000
_cell.length_b   1.000
_cell.length_c   1.000
_cell.angle_alpha   90.00
_cell.angle_beta   90.00
_cell.angle_gamma   90.00
#
_symmetry.space_group_name_H-M   'P 1'
#
loop_
_entity.id
_entity.type
_entity.pdbx_description
1 polymer ?
#
loop_
_entity_poly.entity_id
_entity_poly.type
_entity_poly.pdbx_seq_one_letter_code
_entity_poly.pdbx_strand_id
1 'polypeptide(L)' 'MPKLRGRLRAHVNMAEITWFRVGGPAEVLFTPADEADLIYFLQNAPDEVPVTVVGVGSNLLV' A
#
# COMPACT_ATOMS: atom_id res chain seq x y z
N MET A 1 -6.28 13.75 -3.60
CA MET A 1 -5.19 14.05 -2.65
C MET A 1 -4.06 14.83 -3.34
N PRO A 2 -4.15 16.16 -3.50
CA PRO A 2 -3.22 16.95 -4.32
C PRO A 2 -1.79 17.07 -3.77
N LYS A 3 -1.58 16.88 -2.46
CA LYS A 3 -0.25 16.96 -1.81
C LYS A 3 0.41 15.59 -1.56
N LEU A 4 -0.13 14.51 -2.13
CA LEU A 4 0.42 13.17 -1.94
C LEU A 4 1.78 13.08 -2.65
N ARG A 5 2.85 12.75 -1.91
CA ARG A 5 4.22 12.70 -2.47
C ARG A 5 4.66 11.28 -2.76
N GLY A 6 4.21 10.33 -1.95
CA GLY A 6 4.45 8.90 -2.13
C GLY A 6 3.80 8.36 -3.39
N ARG A 7 4.05 7.09 -3.67
CA ARG A 7 3.53 6.43 -4.87
C ARG A 7 2.23 5.72 -4.53
N LEU A 8 1.17 6.07 -5.26
CA LEU A 8 -0.11 5.36 -5.24
C LEU A 8 -0.28 4.61 -6.57
N ARG A 9 -0.38 3.28 -6.52
CA ARG A 9 -0.52 2.44 -7.71
C ARG A 9 -1.75 1.56 -7.58
N ALA A 10 -2.53 1.46 -8.64
CA ALA A 10 -3.65 0.53 -8.72
C ALA A 10 -3.20 -0.83 -9.28
N HIS A 11 -3.91 -1.90 -8.90
CA HIS A 11 -3.75 -3.25 -9.44
C HIS A 11 -2.31 -3.78 -9.38
N VAL A 12 -1.64 -3.59 -8.24
CA VAL A 12 -0.25 -4.03 -8.07
C VAL A 12 -0.21 -5.53 -7.79
N ASN A 13 0.52 -6.27 -8.62
CA ASN A 13 0.73 -7.70 -8.44
C ASN A 13 1.55 -7.98 -7.16
N MET A 14 0.92 -8.56 -6.14
CA MET A 14 1.59 -8.79 -4.85
C MET A 14 2.67 -9.87 -4.92
N ALA A 15 2.65 -10.74 -5.94
CA ALA A 15 3.73 -11.70 -6.19
C ALA A 15 5.09 -11.04 -6.48
N GLU A 16 5.12 -9.76 -6.88
CA GLU A 16 6.37 -9.00 -7.07
C GLU A 16 6.95 -8.47 -5.76
N ILE A 17 6.18 -8.49 -4.66
CA ILE A 17 6.51 -7.89 -3.38
C ILE A 17 6.71 -8.95 -2.29
N THR A 18 5.89 -10.00 -2.28
CA THR A 18 5.93 -11.02 -1.23
C THR A 18 7.10 -11.98 -1.41
N TRP A 19 7.66 -12.45 -0.29
CA TRP A 19 8.75 -13.43 -0.31
C TRP A 19 8.37 -14.74 -0.99
N PHE A 20 7.13 -15.20 -0.75
CA PHE A 20 6.61 -16.42 -1.37
C PHE A 20 6.36 -16.28 -2.88
N ARG A 21 6.46 -15.07 -3.44
CA ARG A 21 6.20 -14.77 -4.86
C ARG A 21 4.82 -15.24 -5.32
N VAL A 22 3.84 -15.08 -4.44
CA VAL A 22 2.42 -15.35 -4.69
C VAL A 22 1.58 -14.16 -4.25
N GLY A 23 0.32 -14.15 -4.65
CA GLY A 23 -0.66 -13.13 -4.29
C GLY A 23 -1.26 -12.44 -5.48
N GLY A 24 -2.57 -12.23 -5.42
CA GLY A 24 -3.33 -11.52 -6.44
C GLY A 24 -3.00 -10.03 -6.51
N PRO A 25 -3.64 -9.29 -7.44
CA PRO A 25 -3.47 -7.86 -7.53
C PRO A 25 -4.10 -7.15 -6.32
N ALA A 26 -3.31 -6.36 -5.59
CA ALA A 26 -3.85 -5.39 -4.65
C ALA A 26 -4.61 -4.30 -5.43
N GLU A 27 -5.81 -3.95 -4.98
CA GLU A 27 -6.60 -2.88 -5.59
C GLU A 27 -5.81 -1.57 -5.63
N VAL A 28 -5.18 -1.22 -4.51
CA VAL A 28 -4.31 -0.06 -4.36
C VAL A 28 -3.13 -0.40 -3.46
N LEU A 29 -1.92 0.00 -3.87
CA LEU A 29 -0.73 0.00 -3.04
C LEU A 29 -0.22 1.43 -2.90
N PHE A 30 -0.10 1.88 -1.66
CA PHE A 30 0.53 3.14 -1.31
C PHE A 30 1.91 2.89 -0.69
N THR A 31 2.94 3.54 -1.24
CA THR A 31 4.28 3.60 -0.63
C THR A 31 4.55 5.05 -0.22
N PRO A 32 4.48 5.39 1.08
CA PRO A 32 4.70 6.75 1.55
C PRO A 32 6.15 7.18 1.31
N ALA A 33 6.35 8.48 1.06
CA ALA A 33 7.69 9.05 0.96
C ALA A 33 8.36 9.19 2.34
N ASP A 34 7.57 9.47 3.38
CA ASP A 34 7.98 9.61 4.79
C ASP A 34 6.74 9.54 5.71
N GLU A 35 6.93 9.76 7.00
CA GLU A 35 5.86 9.73 8.02
C GLU A 35 4.77 10.77 7.77
N ALA A 36 5.14 12.01 7.41
CA ALA A 36 4.16 13.07 7.18
C ALA A 36 3.28 12.76 5.95
N ASP A 37 3.84 12.10 4.94
CA ASP A 37 3.10 11.62 3.77
C ASP A 37 2.11 10.49 4.13
N LEU A 38 2.51 9.58 5.02
CA LEU A 38 1.63 8.53 5.54
C LEU A 38 0.46 9.12 6.33
N ILE A 39 0.72 10.06 7.24
CA ILE A 39 -0.31 10.75 8.01
C ILE A 39 -1.31 11.43 7.06
N TYR A 40 -0.79 12.18 6.08
CA TYR A 40 -1.62 12.87 5.10
C TYR A 40 -2.50 11.90 4.29
N PHE A 41 -1.95 10.76 3.85
CA PHE A 41 -2.74 9.73 3.16
C PHE A 41 -3.86 9.19 4.03
N LEU A 42 -3.55 8.74 5.26
CA LEU A 42 -4.53 8.14 6.16
C LEU A 42 -5.64 9.11 6.57
N GLN A 43 -5.34 10.40 6.75
CA GLN A 43 -6.34 11.43 7.05
C GLN A 43 -7.30 11.73 5.90
N ASN A 44 -6.91 11.41 4.66
CA ASN A 44 -7.71 11.71 3.47
C ASN A 44 -8.28 10.45 2.81
N ALA A 45 -7.88 9.26 3.26
CA ALA A 45 -8.41 8.00 2.77
C ALA A 45 -9.86 7.82 3.26
N PRO A 46 -10.77 7.28 2.45
CA PRO A 46 -12.13 6.98 2.91
C PRO A 46 -12.09 5.95 4.04
N ASP A 47 -12.80 6.21 5.14
CA ASP A 47 -12.83 5.35 6.34
C ASP A 47 -13.35 3.93 6.06
N GLU A 48 -14.14 3.77 5.01
CA GLU A 48 -14.72 2.50 4.55
C GLU A 48 -13.73 1.59 3.82
N VAL A 49 -12.57 2.11 3.41
CA VAL A 49 -11.53 1.34 2.72
C VAL A 49 -10.60 0.70 3.75
N PRO A 50 -10.55 -0.65 3.85
CA PRO A 50 -9.68 -1.31 4.81
C PRO A 50 -8.20 -1.08 4.45
N VAL A 51 -7.39 -0.80 5.48
CA VAL A 51 -5.95 -0.59 5.33
C VAL A 51 -5.18 -1.75 5.97
N THR A 52 -4.33 -2.40 5.19
CA THR A 52 -3.38 -3.42 5.66
C THR A 52 -1.97 -2.87 5.56
N VAL A 53 -1.27 -2.73 6.69
CA VAL A 53 0.13 -2.31 6.71
C VAL A 53 1.02 -3.51 6.38
N VAL A 54 1.86 -3.37 5.36
CA VAL A 54 2.78 -4.41 4.90
C VAL A 54 4.21 -3.86 4.95
N GLY A 55 5.11 -4.64 5.55
CA GLY A 55 6.55 -4.39 5.46
C GLY A 55 7.14 -4.93 4.15
N VAL A 56 8.28 -5.60 4.22
CA VAL A 56 8.94 -6.22 3.05
C VAL A 56 8.29 -7.53 2.58
N GLY A 57 7.10 -7.89 3.08
CA GLY A 57 6.38 -9.08 2.63
C GLY A 57 7.03 -10.44 2.97
N SER A 58 7.93 -10.50 3.96
CA SER A 58 8.69 -11.72 4.31
C SER A 58 7.85 -12.80 5.01
N ASN A 59 6.69 -12.43 5.55
CA ASN A 59 5.79 -13.31 6.29
C ASN A 59 4.31 -13.03 5.96
N LEU A 60 4.03 -12.74 4.68
CA LEU A 60 2.67 -12.47 4.20
C LEU A 60 2.29 -13.50 3.13
N LEU A 61 1.10 -14.10 3.29
CA LEU A 61 0.44 -14.90 2.28
C LEU A 61 -0.82 -14.15 1.86
N VAL A 62 -0.90 -13.81 0.57
CA VAL A 62 -1.97 -13.01 -0.05
C VAL A 62 -2.71 -13.86 -1.06
#